data_AF-A0A2N2Z124-F1
#
_entry.id   AF-A0A2N2Z124-F1
#
_cell.length_a   1.000
_cell.length_b   1.000
_cell.length_c   1.000
_cell.angle_alpha   90.00
_cell.angle_beta   90.00
_cell.angle_gamma   90.00
#
_symmetry.space_group_name_H-M   'P 1'
#
loop_
_entity.id
_entity.type
_entity.pdbx_description
1 polymer ?
#
loop_
_entity_poly.entity_id
_entity_poly.type
_entity_poly.pdbx_seq_one_letter_code
_entity_poly.pdbx_strand_id
1 'polypeptide(L)'
;VPDMVADYMAGITKITGREYKPFMYYGAADAENVIIAIGSITETIREVVEHLNAKGEKVGVLAVHLYRPFSAKHFMQVMPESVKRIAVLDRTKEPGANGEPLYLDVKDLFYGKPNLRI
;
A
#
# COMPACT_ATOMS: atom_id res chain seq x y z
N VAL A 1 4.26 9.20 -16.49
CA VAL A 1 2.91 8.60 -16.39
C VAL A 1 2.39 8.58 -14.96
N PRO A 2 3.09 8.02 -13.94
CA PRO A 2 2.57 8.05 -12.56
C PRO A 2 2.23 9.44 -12.03
N ASP A 3 3.11 10.44 -12.24
CA ASP A 3 2.86 11.81 -11.76
C ASP A 3 1.62 12.42 -12.43
N MET A 4 1.41 12.18 -13.72
CA MET A 4 0.22 12.64 -14.43
C MET A 4 -1.07 12.05 -13.85
N VAL A 5 -1.08 10.75 -13.50
CA VAL A 5 -2.23 10.13 -12.83
C VAL A 5 -2.45 10.75 -11.44
N ALA A 6 -1.38 10.95 -10.68
CA ALA A 6 -1.45 11.59 -9.37
C ALA A 6 -2.00 13.03 -9.44
N ASP A 7 -1.61 13.80 -10.47
CA ASP A 7 -2.10 15.16 -10.70
C ASP A 7 -3.61 15.18 -10.98
N TYR A 8 -4.11 14.27 -11.81
CA TYR A 8 -5.56 14.14 -12.06
C TYR A 8 -6.32 13.65 -10.82
N MET A 9 -5.76 12.72 -10.05
CA MET A 9 -6.34 12.30 -8.77
C MET A 9 -6.47 13.49 -7.81
N ALA A 10 -5.44 14.33 -7.70
CA ALA A 10 -5.49 15.56 -6.91
C ALA A 10 -6.54 16.55 -7.45
N GLY A 11 -6.72 16.63 -8.77
CA GLY A 11 -7.81 17.37 -9.41
C GLY A 11 -9.20 16.88 -8.98
N ILE A 12 -9.42 15.56 -8.97
CA ILE A 12 -10.67 14.95 -8.48
C ILE A 12 -10.91 15.25 -7.00
N THR A 13 -9.85 15.23 -6.19
CA THR A 13 -9.93 15.58 -4.77
C THR A 13 -10.40 17.02 -4.56
N LYS A 14 -9.90 17.98 -5.35
CA LYS A 14 -10.35 19.38 -5.29
C LYS A 14 -11.84 19.55 -5.59
N ILE A 15 -12.40 18.72 -6.47
CA ILE A 15 -13.80 18.81 -6.89
C ILE A 15 -14.72 18.08 -5.90
N THR A 16 -14.31 16.90 -5.43
CA THR A 16 -15.19 15.98 -4.71
C THR A 16 -14.95 15.94 -3.20
N GLY A 17 -13.83 16.49 -2.73
CA GLY A 17 -13.36 16.36 -1.35
C GLY A 17 -12.82 14.97 -0.98
N ARG A 18 -12.90 13.99 -1.88
CA ARG A 18 -12.39 12.63 -1.65
C ARG A 18 -10.93 12.55 -2.08
N GLU A 19 -10.04 12.23 -1.15
CA GLU A 19 -8.62 12.09 -1.45
C GLU A 19 -8.37 10.81 -2.28
N TYR A 20 -7.61 10.95 -3.36
CA TYR A 20 -7.08 9.84 -4.14
C TYR A 20 -5.59 10.03 -4.38
N LYS A 21 -4.83 8.95 -4.25
CA LYS A 21 -3.40 8.87 -4.56
C LYS A 21 -3.10 7.53 -5.24
N PRO A 22 -1.99 7.39 -5.98
CA PRO A 22 -1.57 6.10 -6.55
C PRO A 22 -1.53 4.96 -5.52
N PHE A 23 -1.13 5.29 -4.29
CA PHE A 23 -1.14 4.43 -3.12
C PHE A 23 -1.70 5.22 -1.95
N MET A 24 -2.54 4.59 -1.12
CA MET A 24 -3.13 5.21 0.06
C MET A 24 -2.85 4.35 1.29
N TYR A 25 -2.32 4.97 2.33
CA TYR A 25 -2.05 4.32 3.61
C TYR A 25 -3.13 4.67 4.64
N TYR A 26 -3.57 3.68 5.39
CA TYR A 26 -4.49 3.83 6.51
C TYR A 26 -3.99 3.03 7.71
N GLY A 27 -3.99 3.64 8.89
CA GLY A 27 -3.63 2.99 10.14
C GLY A 27 -2.69 3.83 11.00
N ALA A 28 -2.03 3.19 11.95
CA ALA A 28 -1.13 3.88 12.87
C ALA A 28 0.05 4.54 12.13
N ALA A 29 0.38 5.78 12.48
CA ALA A 29 1.53 6.49 11.90
C ALA A 29 2.88 5.80 12.25
N ASP A 30 2.90 5.03 13.34
CA ASP A 30 4.02 4.23 13.82
C ASP A 30 3.78 2.72 13.64
N ALA A 31 2.98 2.32 12.64
CA ALA A 31 2.70 0.92 12.38
C ALA A 31 3.97 0.10 12.17
N GLU A 32 3.99 -1.12 12.76
CA GLU A 32 5.06 -2.10 12.59
C GLU A 32 4.66 -3.22 11.63
N ASN A 33 3.36 -3.47 11.44
CA ASN A 33 2.89 -4.55 10.56
C ASN A 33 1.86 -3.99 9.57
N VAL A 34 2.11 -4.14 8.27
CA VAL A 34 1.27 -3.56 7.21
C VAL A 34 0.80 -4.63 6.23
N ILE A 35 -0.49 -4.58 5.87
CA ILE A 35 -1.04 -5.35 4.75
C ILE A 35 -1.02 -4.48 3.48
N ILE A 36 -0.63 -5.04 2.34
CA ILE A 36 -0.73 -4.40 1.03
C ILE A 36 -1.70 -5.19 0.17
N ALA A 37 -2.69 -4.51 -0.41
CA ALA A 37 -3.72 -5.15 -1.22
C ALA A 37 -4.33 -4.21 -2.29
N ILE A 38 -5.08 -4.79 -3.23
CA ILE A 38 -5.79 -4.07 -4.30
C ILE A 38 -7.29 -4.38 -4.26
N GLY A 39 -8.11 -3.37 -4.54
CA GLY A 39 -9.56 -3.53 -4.73
C GLY A 39 -10.31 -3.69 -3.42
N SER A 40 -11.52 -4.26 -3.49
CA SER A 40 -12.52 -4.21 -2.40
C SER A 40 -12.06 -4.74 -1.04
N ILE A 41 -11.06 -5.62 -1.00
CA ILE A 41 -10.53 -6.17 0.26
C ILE A 41 -9.92 -5.08 1.15
N THR A 42 -9.46 -3.96 0.57
CA THR A 42 -8.84 -2.86 1.32
C THR A 42 -9.79 -2.23 2.32
N GLU A 43 -11.09 -2.16 2.02
CA GLU A 43 -12.09 -1.59 2.95
C GLU A 43 -12.31 -2.47 4.17
N THR A 44 -12.43 -3.79 3.97
CA THR A 44 -12.54 -4.74 5.09
C THR A 44 -11.29 -4.72 5.95
N ILE A 45 -10.10 -4.68 5.35
CA ILE A 45 -8.85 -4.59 6.11
C ILE A 45 -8.79 -3.27 6.88
N ARG A 46 -9.19 -2.15 6.26
CA ARG A 46 -9.21 -0.82 6.89
C ARG A 46 -10.10 -0.81 8.13
N GLU A 47 -11.31 -1.37 8.05
CA GLU A 47 -12.21 -1.47 9.21
C GLU A 47 -11.57 -2.25 10.38
N VAL A 48 -10.89 -3.35 10.08
CA VAL A 48 -10.17 -4.15 11.08
C VAL A 48 -8.96 -3.40 11.64
N VAL A 49 -8.19 -2.71 10.79
CA VAL A 49 -7.05 -1.88 11.19
C VAL A 49 -7.51 -0.78 12.13
N GLU A 50 -8.60 -0.07 11.81
CA GLU A 50 -9.19 0.97 12.68
C GLU A 50 -9.57 0.39 14.04
N HIS A 51 -10.22 -0.79 14.06
CA HIS A 51 -10.59 -1.49 15.29
C HIS A 51 -9.38 -1.89 16.15
N LEU A 52 -8.30 -2.37 15.53
CA LEU A 52 -7.08 -2.80 16.22
C LEU A 52 -6.25 -1.59 16.69
N ASN A 53 -6.14 -0.54 15.88
CA ASN A 53 -5.47 0.69 16.28
C ASN A 53 -6.16 1.35 17.49
N ALA A 54 -7.49 1.29 17.57
CA ALA A 54 -8.24 1.75 18.75
C ALA A 54 -7.90 0.97 20.04
N LYS A 55 -7.28 -0.21 19.92
CA LYS A 55 -6.76 -1.03 21.02
C LYS A 55 -5.26 -0.85 21.26
N GLY A 56 -4.61 0.06 20.55
CA GLY A 56 -3.18 0.35 20.66
C GLY A 56 -2.28 -0.54 19.79
N GLU A 57 -2.85 -1.37 18.91
CA GLU A 57 -2.05 -2.18 17.99
C GLU A 57 -1.41 -1.31 16.89
N LYS A 58 -0.15 -1.62 16.56
CA LYS A 58 0.64 -0.89 15.55
C LYS A 58 0.52 -1.54 14.18
N VAL A 59 -0.69 -1.48 13.62
CA VAL A 59 -1.02 -2.09 12.32
C VAL A 59 -1.48 -1.05 11.30
N GLY A 60 -1.34 -1.37 10.03
CA GLY A 60 -1.79 -0.54 8.91
C GLY A 60 -2.14 -1.32 7.65
N VAL A 61 -2.72 -0.63 6.68
CA VAL A 61 -3.01 -1.14 5.34
C VAL A 61 -2.61 -0.10 4.29
N LEU A 62 -1.95 -0.56 3.23
CA LEU A 62 -1.64 0.23 2.04
C LEU A 62 -2.49 -0.29 0.88
N ALA A 63 -3.45 0.52 0.46
CA ALA A 63 -4.31 0.29 -0.69
C ALA A 63 -3.63 0.76 -1.97
N VAL A 64 -3.53 -0.15 -2.95
CA VAL A 64 -2.98 0.16 -4.28
C VAL A 64 -4.12 0.62 -5.20
N HIS A 65 -4.05 1.86 -5.69
CA HIS A 65 -5.01 2.39 -6.66
C HIS A 65 -4.44 2.43 -8.09
N LEU A 66 -3.12 2.65 -8.23
CA LEU A 66 -2.42 2.58 -9.51
C LEU A 66 -1.44 1.41 -9.52
N TYR A 67 -1.89 0.26 -10.00
CA TYR A 67 -1.03 -0.94 -10.08
C TYR A 67 0.04 -0.84 -11.18
N ARG A 68 -0.29 -0.22 -12.32
CA ARG A 68 0.64 -0.04 -13.44
C ARG A 68 0.51 1.34 -14.09
N PRO A 69 1.62 2.01 -14.42
CA PRO A 69 2.99 1.67 -14.04
C PRO A 69 3.23 1.80 -12.52
N PHE A 70 3.87 0.79 -11.91
CA PHE A 70 4.06 0.71 -10.45
C PHE A 70 5.12 1.73 -10.00
N SER A 71 4.74 2.70 -9.17
CA SER A 71 5.60 3.84 -8.84
C SER A 71 6.25 3.70 -7.47
N ALA A 72 7.53 3.31 -7.44
CA ALA A 72 8.34 3.24 -6.22
C ALA A 72 8.32 4.56 -5.42
N LYS A 73 8.41 5.70 -6.11
CA LYS A 73 8.34 7.05 -5.51
C LYS A 73 7.07 7.24 -4.69
N HIS A 74 5.90 7.03 -5.30
CA HIS A 74 4.61 7.25 -4.64
C HIS A 74 4.33 6.20 -3.56
N PHE A 75 4.82 4.96 -3.75
CA PHE A 75 4.72 3.90 -2.76
C PHE A 75 5.49 4.27 -1.48
N MET A 76 6.76 4.66 -1.61
CA MET A 76 7.62 4.98 -0.45
C MET A 76 7.16 6.24 0.28
N GLN A 77 6.52 7.18 -0.41
CA GLN A 77 6.00 8.41 0.20
C GLN A 77 4.89 8.16 1.23
N VAL A 78 4.14 7.07 1.11
CA VAL A 78 3.00 6.77 2.02
C VAL A 78 3.31 5.66 3.03
N MET A 79 4.42 4.93 2.85
CA MET A 79 4.81 3.85 3.75
C MET A 79 5.45 4.42 5.04
N PRO A 80 4.95 4.08 6.24
CA PRO A 80 5.61 4.49 7.48
C PRO A 80 7.02 3.91 7.62
N GLU A 81 7.96 4.70 8.13
CA GLU A 81 9.34 4.25 8.33
C GLU A 81 9.51 3.23 9.46
N SER A 82 8.49 3.06 10.30
CA SER A 82 8.45 2.15 11.45
C SER A 82 8.10 0.71 11.08
N VAL A 83 7.72 0.45 9.82
CA VAL A 83 7.26 -0.86 9.38
C VAL A 83 8.35 -1.90 9.59
N LYS A 84 7.95 -3.04 10.17
CA LYS A 84 8.78 -4.20 10.52
C LYS A 84 8.34 -5.50 9.84
N ARG A 85 7.12 -5.58 9.31
CA ARG A 85 6.63 -6.72 8.52
C ARG A 85 5.60 -6.26 7.51
N ILE A 86 5.63 -6.86 6.33
CA ILE A 86 4.64 -6.63 5.27
C ILE A 86 4.02 -7.97 4.88
N ALA A 87 2.69 -8.01 4.80
CA ALA A 87 1.94 -9.09 4.17
C ALA A 87 1.27 -8.56 2.88
N VAL A 88 1.52 -9.22 1.76
CA VAL A 88 0.92 -8.84 0.47
C VAL A 88 -0.19 -9.82 0.13
N LEU A 89 -1.38 -9.30 -0.17
CA LEU A 89 -2.56 -10.10 -0.52
C LEU A 89 -2.89 -9.95 -2.00
N ASP A 90 -2.62 -11.00 -2.76
CA ASP A 90 -2.96 -11.12 -4.16
C ASP A 90 -4.31 -11.82 -4.33
N ARG A 91 -5.18 -11.27 -5.18
CA ARG A 91 -6.45 -11.89 -5.58
C ARG A 91 -6.30 -12.67 -6.89
N THR A 92 -5.28 -13.52 -6.95
CA THR A 92 -4.98 -14.36 -8.10
C THR A 92 -4.18 -15.59 -7.66
N LYS A 93 -4.01 -16.54 -8.59
CA LYS A 93 -3.12 -17.68 -8.44
C LYS A 93 -2.39 -17.89 -9.76
N GLU A 94 -1.07 -17.84 -9.73
CA GLU A 94 -0.21 -18.15 -10.88
C GLU A 94 0.54 -19.46 -10.62
N PRO A 95 0.08 -20.62 -11.16
CA PRO A 95 0.74 -21.90 -10.92
C PRO A 95 2.16 -21.92 -11.49
N GLY A 96 3.13 -22.37 -10.69
CA GLY A 96 4.53 -22.43 -11.07
C GLY A 96 5.32 -21.13 -10.88
N ALA A 97 4.66 -20.02 -10.52
CA ALA A 97 5.34 -18.78 -10.18
C ALA A 97 5.97 -18.83 -8.78
N ASN A 98 7.07 -18.10 -8.60
CA ASN A 98 7.75 -17.94 -7.30
C ASN A 98 7.01 -17.00 -6.33
N GLY A 99 5.89 -16.43 -6.77
CA GLY A 99 5.11 -15.45 -6.04
C GLY A 99 4.07 -14.85 -6.96
N GLU A 100 3.02 -14.29 -6.37
CA GLU A 100 1.95 -13.64 -7.11
C GLU A 100 2.37 -12.20 -7.52
N PRO A 101 1.72 -11.57 -8.51
CA PRO A 101 2.25 -10.36 -9.16
C PRO A 101 2.49 -9.17 -8.22
N LEU A 102 1.55 -8.84 -7.35
CA LEU A 102 1.71 -7.71 -6.43
C LEU A 102 2.80 -8.01 -5.39
N TYR A 103 2.81 -9.24 -4.86
CA TYR A 103 3.89 -9.68 -3.97
C TYR A 103 5.28 -9.51 -4.61
N LEU A 104 5.44 -9.91 -5.87
CA LEU A 104 6.72 -9.77 -6.57
C LEU A 104 7.10 -8.30 -6.76
N ASP A 105 6.18 -7.44 -7.19
CA ASP A 105 6.46 -5.99 -7.33
C ASP A 105 6.88 -5.35 -6.00
N VAL A 106 6.18 -5.68 -4.91
CA VAL A 106 6.50 -5.16 -3.57
C VAL A 106 7.87 -5.67 -3.13
N LYS A 107 8.13 -6.98 -3.24
CA LYS A 107 9.41 -7.57 -2.86
C LYS A 107 10.57 -6.92 -3.62
N ASP A 108 10.40 -6.69 -4.92
CA ASP A 108 11.44 -6.12 -5.79
C ASP A 108 11.75 -4.64 -5.46
N LEU A 109 10.82 -3.90 -4.82
CA LEU A 109 11.11 -2.56 -4.31
C LEU A 109 12.20 -2.55 -3.23
N PHE A 110 12.26 -3.62 -2.45
CA PHE A 110 13.11 -3.79 -1.26
C PHE A 110 14.35 -4.66 -1.53
N TYR A 111 14.26 -5.55 -2.52
CA TYR A 111 15.34 -6.46 -2.87
C TYR A 111 16.63 -5.72 -3.25
N GLY A 112 17.77 -6.16 -2.67
CA GLY A 112 19.09 -5.58 -2.96
C GLY A 112 19.33 -4.18 -2.41
N LYS A 113 18.44 -3.65 -1.54
CA LYS A 113 18.59 -2.33 -0.91
C LYS A 113 18.81 -2.46 0.60
N PRO A 114 20.05 -2.75 1.06
CA PRO A 114 20.35 -3.07 2.46
C PRO A 114 20.06 -1.95 3.47
N ASN A 115 19.86 -0.71 3.01
CA ASN A 115 19.53 0.46 3.84
C ASN A 115 18.10 0.97 3.66
N LEU A 116 17.26 0.27 2.86
CA LEU A 116 15.83 0.55 2.85
C LEU A 116 15.23 -0.09 4.10
N ARG A 117 14.46 0.69 4.86
CA ARG A 117 13.83 0.21 6.09
C ARG A 117 12.69 -0.73 5.70
N ILE A 118 12.94 -2.03 5.89
CA ILE A 118 12.21 -3.17 5.31
C ILE A 118 12.24 -3.20 3.81
#